data_AF-A0A7W1N5E4-F1
#
_entry.id   AF-A0A7W1N5E4-F1
#
_cell.length_a   1.000
_cell.length_b   1.000
_cell.length_c   1.000
_cell.angle_alpha   90.00
_cell.angle_beta   90.00
_cell.angle_gamma   90.00
#
_symmetry.space_group_name_H-M   'P 1'
#
loop_
_entity.id
_entity.type
_entity.pdbx_description
1 polymer ?
#
loop_
_entity_poly.entity_id
_entity_poly.type
_entity_poly.pdbx_seq_one_letter_code
_entity_poly.pdbx_strand_id
1 'polypeptide(L)'
;MADPQQFPRIVTLACHDLRTPLATIYGFARTLTRGEGLDERTMRFLGMIEEASEQLTVLLDELGVSARIEGGRWEPVLREIDTLELAASDDERVAATGAGESIETDALAVARALTALAVAAARYGPVPLVTWSVEGRTLTLSPVTAEAAPVVLGEEVRDLGALVARSVIEELGGSLELADQTLTVVL
;
A
#
# COMPACT_ATOMS: atom_id res chain seq x y z
N MET A 1 -15.02 13.10 7.97
CA MET A 1 -15.64 13.60 6.73
C MET A 1 -14.51 13.71 5.73
N ALA A 2 -14.51 12.87 4.69
CA ALA A 2 -13.41 12.81 3.72
C ALA A 2 -13.14 14.19 3.12
N ASP A 3 -11.86 14.55 2.96
CA ASP A 3 -11.48 15.79 2.29
C ASP A 3 -11.96 15.74 0.83
N PRO A 4 -12.88 16.62 0.39
CA PRO A 4 -13.44 16.57 -0.96
C PRO A 4 -12.39 16.76 -2.07
N GLN A 5 -11.17 17.17 -1.72
CA GLN A 5 -10.05 17.24 -2.67
C GLN A 5 -9.17 15.98 -2.69
N GLN A 6 -9.38 15.00 -1.82
CA GLN A 6 -8.54 13.80 -1.69
C GLN A 6 -8.68 12.86 -2.88
N PHE A 7 -9.91 12.53 -3.30
CA PHE A 7 -10.12 11.61 -4.43
C PHE A 7 -9.52 12.11 -5.76
N PRO A 8 -9.67 13.39 -6.16
CA PRO A 8 -8.96 13.92 -7.34
C PRO A 8 -7.43 13.78 -7.27
N ARG A 9 -6.83 13.93 -6.07
CA ARG A 9 -5.38 13.75 -5.85
C ARG A 9 -4.98 12.29 -6.04
N ILE A 10 -5.76 11.36 -5.49
CA ILE A 10 -5.58 9.90 -5.68
C ILE A 10 -5.62 9.54 -7.16
N VAL A 11 -6.63 9.99 -7.90
CA VAL A 11 -6.75 9.71 -9.34
C VAL A 11 -5.56 10.25 -10.12
N THR A 12 -5.11 11.47 -9.80
CA THR A 12 -3.96 12.09 -10.44
C THR A 12 -2.67 11.31 -10.20
N LEU A 13 -2.44 10.88 -8.96
CA LEU A 13 -1.28 10.06 -8.59
C LEU A 13 -1.33 8.68 -9.26
N ALA A 14 -2.48 8.00 -9.21
CA ALA A 14 -2.65 6.71 -9.88
C ALA A 14 -2.37 6.82 -11.38
N CYS A 15 -2.84 7.89 -12.05
CA CYS A 15 -2.53 8.10 -13.47
C CYS A 15 -1.04 8.29 -13.75
N HIS A 16 -0.30 8.94 -12.84
CA HIS A 16 1.15 9.06 -12.94
C HIS A 16 1.82 7.69 -12.77
N ASP A 17 1.47 6.98 -11.71
CA ASP A 17 2.15 5.74 -11.33
C ASP A 17 1.84 4.59 -12.31
N LEU A 18 0.63 4.55 -12.89
CA LEU A 18 0.26 3.59 -13.93
C LEU A 18 1.03 3.78 -15.25
N ARG A 19 1.47 5.02 -15.58
CA ARG A 19 2.19 5.29 -16.85
C ARG A 19 3.54 4.58 -16.90
N THR A 20 4.25 4.49 -15.78
CA THR A 20 5.59 3.91 -15.69
C THR A 20 5.61 2.42 -16.06
N PRO A 21 4.87 1.51 -15.38
CA PRO A 21 4.84 0.10 -15.75
C PRO A 21 4.20 -0.12 -17.13
N LEU A 22 3.22 0.70 -17.55
CA LEU A 22 2.69 0.62 -18.91
C LEU A 22 3.76 0.92 -19.98
N ALA A 23 4.63 1.91 -19.74
CA ALA A 23 5.75 2.22 -20.62
C ALA A 23 6.77 1.07 -20.67
N THR A 24 7.04 0.43 -19.52
CA THR A 24 7.88 -0.77 -19.39
C THR A 24 7.33 -1.93 -20.22
N ILE A 25 6.06 -2.29 -20.02
CA ILE A 25 5.37 -3.35 -20.78
C ILE A 25 5.45 -3.05 -22.28
N TYR A 26 5.08 -1.84 -22.68
CA TYR A 26 5.10 -1.43 -24.08
C TYR A 26 6.51 -1.52 -24.67
N GLY A 27 7.52 -0.98 -24.00
CA GLY A 27 8.90 -0.96 -24.47
C GLY A 27 9.49 -2.36 -24.67
N PHE A 28 9.29 -3.26 -23.71
CA PHE A 28 9.79 -4.63 -23.80
C PHE A 28 9.00 -5.49 -24.79
N ALA A 29 7.67 -5.40 -24.80
CA ALA A 29 6.84 -6.10 -25.80
C ALA A 29 7.17 -5.66 -27.23
N ARG A 30 7.41 -4.35 -27.43
CA ARG A 30 7.83 -3.78 -28.73
C ARG A 30 9.25 -4.21 -29.13
N THR A 31 10.09 -4.62 -28.20
CA THR A 31 11.44 -5.16 -28.47
C THR A 31 11.37 -6.65 -28.81
N LEU A 32 10.57 -7.41 -28.07
CA LEU A 32 10.31 -8.84 -28.33
C LEU A 32 9.72 -9.07 -29.72
N THR A 33 8.77 -8.23 -30.15
CA THR A 33 8.16 -8.31 -31.48
C THR A 33 9.12 -8.05 -32.64
N ARG A 34 10.32 -7.48 -32.39
CA ARG A 34 11.36 -7.28 -33.41
C ARG A 34 12.50 -8.29 -33.33
N GLY A 35 12.51 -9.13 -32.29
CA GLY A 35 13.55 -10.13 -32.08
C GLY A 35 13.25 -11.44 -32.82
N GLU A 36 14.29 -12.21 -33.11
CA GLU A 36 14.18 -13.58 -33.61
C GLU A 36 14.60 -14.56 -32.51
N GLY A 37 13.68 -15.45 -32.11
CA GLY A 37 13.95 -16.54 -31.17
C GLY A 37 13.71 -16.25 -29.68
N LEU A 38 13.62 -17.33 -28.90
CA LEU A 38 13.50 -17.30 -27.44
C LEU A 38 14.89 -17.54 -26.84
N ASP A 39 15.69 -16.48 -26.72
CA ASP A 39 16.98 -16.50 -26.03
C ASP A 39 16.86 -16.00 -24.57
N GLU A 40 17.96 -16.02 -23.83
CA GLU A 40 18.02 -15.51 -22.44
C GLU A 40 17.66 -14.02 -22.34
N ARG A 41 17.81 -13.25 -23.42
CA ARG A 41 17.42 -11.84 -23.47
C ARG A 41 15.90 -11.70 -23.57
N THR A 42 15.26 -12.51 -24.41
CA THR A 42 13.80 -12.60 -24.50
C THR A 42 13.17 -13.01 -23.17
N MET A 43 13.74 -14.00 -22.48
CA MET A 43 13.25 -14.39 -21.15
C MET A 43 13.32 -13.25 -20.12
N ARG A 44 14.41 -12.47 -20.12
CA ARG A 44 14.51 -11.28 -19.24
C ARG A 44 13.46 -10.22 -19.56
N PHE A 45 13.18 -9.97 -20.84
CA PHE A 45 12.14 -9.02 -21.23
C PHE A 45 10.74 -9.49 -20.81
N LEU A 46 10.45 -10.78 -20.93
CA LEU A 46 9.19 -11.35 -20.42
C LEU A 46 9.06 -11.17 -18.91
N GLY A 47 10.12 -11.41 -18.14
CA GLY A 47 10.13 -11.18 -16.69
C GLY A 47 9.84 -9.72 -16.32
N MET A 48 10.42 -8.75 -17.04
CA MET A 48 10.12 -7.33 -16.78
C MET A 48 8.70 -6.92 -17.19
N ILE A 49 8.10 -7.58 -18.18
CA ILE A 49 6.70 -7.37 -18.55
C ILE A 49 5.77 -7.94 -17.47
N GLU A 50 6.10 -9.12 -16.95
CA GLU A 50 5.38 -9.77 -15.86
C GLU A 50 5.39 -8.90 -14.60
N GLU A 51 6.57 -8.49 -14.13
CA GLU A 51 6.73 -7.60 -12.96
C GLU A 51 5.96 -6.29 -13.12
N ALA A 52 6.04 -5.64 -14.30
CA ALA A 52 5.29 -4.42 -14.56
C ALA A 52 3.77 -4.65 -14.61
N SER A 53 3.31 -5.82 -15.03
CA SER A 53 1.88 -6.17 -15.06
C SER A 53 1.35 -6.42 -13.64
N GLU A 54 2.15 -7.03 -12.78
CA GLU A 54 1.85 -7.18 -11.35
C GLU A 54 1.75 -5.81 -10.68
N GLN A 55 2.71 -4.90 -10.93
CA GLN A 55 2.68 -3.53 -10.42
C GLN A 55 1.42 -2.77 -10.88
N LEU A 56 1.03 -2.87 -12.16
CA LEU A 56 -0.22 -2.28 -12.65
C LEU A 56 -1.45 -2.82 -11.92
N THR A 57 -1.47 -4.13 -11.64
CA THR A 57 -2.59 -4.77 -10.96
C THR A 57 -2.75 -4.21 -9.53
N VAL A 58 -1.65 -4.04 -8.80
CA VAL A 58 -1.66 -3.44 -7.46
C VAL A 58 -2.22 -2.00 -7.49
N LEU A 59 -1.73 -1.16 -8.42
CA LEU A 59 -2.19 0.23 -8.53
C LEU A 59 -3.68 0.32 -8.92
N LEU A 60 -4.15 -0.57 -9.79
CA LEU A 60 -5.56 -0.63 -10.18
C LEU A 60 -6.45 -1.10 -9.03
N ASP A 61 -5.98 -2.06 -8.23
CA ASP A 61 -6.67 -2.51 -7.02
C ASP A 61 -6.83 -1.37 -6.01
N GLU A 62 -5.75 -0.62 -5.73
CA GLU A 62 -5.76 0.54 -4.83
C GLU A 62 -6.75 1.61 -5.30
N LEU A 63 -6.69 1.96 -6.59
CA LEU A 63 -7.63 2.92 -7.18
C LEU A 63 -9.08 2.41 -7.12
N GLY A 64 -9.30 1.12 -7.36
CA GLY A 64 -10.63 0.50 -7.32
C GLY A 64 -11.24 0.47 -5.91
N VAL A 65 -10.43 0.22 -4.88
CA VAL A 65 -10.86 0.35 -3.48
C VAL A 65 -11.22 1.79 -3.16
N SER A 66 -10.34 2.75 -3.46
CA SER A 66 -10.59 4.17 -3.23
C SER A 66 -11.87 4.66 -3.90
N ALA A 67 -12.07 4.34 -5.19
CA ALA A 67 -13.25 4.75 -5.93
C ALA A 67 -14.57 4.18 -5.35
N ARG A 68 -14.53 2.97 -4.79
CA ARG A 68 -15.70 2.36 -4.13
C ARG A 68 -16.02 3.03 -2.80
N ILE A 69 -14.99 3.35 -2.00
CA ILE A 69 -15.14 4.07 -0.72
C ILE A 69 -15.76 5.44 -0.98
N GLU A 70 -15.16 6.23 -1.88
CA GLU A 70 -15.64 7.57 -2.23
C GLU A 70 -17.03 7.57 -2.86
N GLY A 71 -17.37 6.49 -3.57
CA GLY A 71 -18.70 6.29 -4.13
C GLY A 71 -19.76 5.82 -3.11
N GLY A 72 -19.38 5.53 -1.86
CA GLY A 72 -20.25 4.93 -0.84
C GLY A 72 -20.77 3.53 -1.23
N ARG A 73 -19.98 2.79 -2.01
CA ARG A 73 -20.31 1.46 -2.57
C ARG A 73 -19.30 0.39 -2.18
N TRP A 74 -18.46 0.67 -1.19
CA TRP A 74 -17.52 -0.32 -0.71
C TRP A 74 -18.26 -1.30 0.21
N GLU A 75 -18.12 -2.59 -0.10
CA GLU A 75 -18.70 -3.69 0.67
C GLU A 75 -17.54 -4.52 1.22
N PRO A 76 -17.09 -4.26 2.46
CA PRO A 76 -15.96 -4.98 3.05
C PRO A 76 -16.29 -6.46 3.28
N VAL A 77 -15.34 -7.34 3.00
CA VAL A 77 -15.49 -8.78 3.22
C VAL A 77 -14.98 -9.12 4.61
N LEU A 78 -15.87 -8.98 5.59
CA LEU A 78 -15.55 -9.21 7.01
C LEU A 78 -15.19 -10.67 7.29
N ARG A 79 -14.07 -10.88 7.97
CA ARG A 79 -13.60 -12.17 8.49
C ARG A 79 -12.93 -11.97 9.83
N GLU A 80 -12.98 -13.00 10.65
CA GLU A 80 -12.20 -13.09 11.88
C GLU A 80 -10.71 -13.28 11.54
N ILE A 81 -9.85 -12.41 12.08
CA ILE A 81 -8.39 -12.46 11.89
C ILE A 81 -7.67 -11.84 13.09
N ASP A 82 -6.47 -12.33 13.39
CA ASP A 82 -5.62 -11.78 14.44
C ASP A 82 -4.90 -10.50 13.96
N THR A 83 -4.87 -9.46 14.79
CA THR A 83 -4.24 -8.18 14.42
C THR A 83 -2.74 -8.25 14.22
N LEU A 84 -2.04 -9.23 14.82
CA LEU A 84 -0.62 -9.47 14.54
C LEU A 84 -0.42 -10.09 13.16
N GLU A 85 -1.36 -10.96 12.73
CA GLU A 85 -1.35 -11.52 11.37
C GLU A 85 -1.58 -10.43 10.31
N LEU A 86 -2.46 -9.45 10.59
CA LEU A 86 -2.67 -8.30 9.71
C LEU A 86 -1.45 -7.41 9.53
N ALA A 87 -0.59 -7.33 10.56
CA ALA A 87 0.63 -6.52 10.54
C ALA A 87 1.81 -7.20 9.84
N ALA A 88 1.71 -8.50 9.54
CA ALA A 88 2.75 -9.24 8.86
C ALA A 88 2.97 -8.73 7.44
N SER A 89 4.23 -8.75 6.99
CA SER A 89 4.65 -8.27 5.67
C SER A 89 5.76 -9.17 5.12
N ASP A 90 5.78 -9.34 3.80
CA ASP A 90 6.86 -10.02 3.08
C ASP A 90 8.02 -9.07 2.75
N ASP A 91 7.89 -7.75 2.99
CA ASP A 91 8.98 -6.78 2.81
C ASP A 91 10.00 -6.91 3.95
N GLU A 92 11.27 -7.19 3.61
CA GLU A 92 12.37 -7.40 4.56
C GLU A 92 12.68 -6.18 5.46
N ARG A 93 12.17 -4.99 5.10
CA ARG A 93 12.30 -3.76 5.88
C ARG A 93 11.14 -3.54 6.85
N VAL A 94 10.19 -4.47 6.89
CA VAL A 94 9.01 -4.42 7.78
C VAL A 94 9.01 -5.64 8.70
N ALA A 95 8.97 -5.40 10.00
CA ALA A 95 8.78 -6.43 11.00
C ALA A 95 7.46 -6.22 11.75
N ALA A 96 6.91 -7.29 12.33
CA ALA A 96 5.76 -7.24 13.23
C ALA A 96 6.05 -8.05 14.50
N THR A 97 5.65 -7.50 15.64
CA THR A 97 5.86 -8.09 16.96
C THR A 97 4.72 -7.72 17.91
N GLY A 98 4.65 -8.39 19.06
CA GLY A 98 3.68 -8.09 20.11
C GLY A 98 2.64 -9.19 20.28
N ALA A 99 1.45 -8.81 20.74
CA ALA A 99 0.33 -9.71 20.99
C ALA A 99 -0.94 -9.09 20.41
N GLY A 100 -1.47 -9.72 19.36
CA GLY A 100 -2.72 -9.35 18.73
C GLY A 100 -3.95 -9.79 19.50
N GLU A 101 -5.11 -9.41 18.97
CA GLU A 101 -6.40 -9.99 19.33
C GLU A 101 -7.21 -10.32 18.07
N SER A 102 -8.19 -11.21 18.22
CA SER A 102 -9.08 -11.59 17.13
C SER A 102 -10.13 -10.52 16.88
N ILE A 103 -10.21 -10.02 15.65
CA ILE A 103 -11.18 -8.99 15.24
C ILE A 103 -11.92 -9.41 13.97
N GLU A 104 -13.17 -8.96 13.81
CA GLU A 104 -13.87 -9.05 12.52
C GLU A 104 -13.58 -7.80 11.68
N THR A 105 -12.90 -7.97 10.54
CA THR A 105 -12.57 -6.89 9.61
C THR A 105 -12.37 -7.39 8.18
N ASP A 106 -12.22 -6.50 7.20
CA ASP A 106 -11.76 -6.89 5.86
C ASP A 106 -10.25 -7.16 5.89
N ALA A 107 -9.90 -8.42 6.12
CA ALA A 107 -8.53 -8.85 6.33
C ALA A 107 -7.59 -8.44 5.18
N LEU A 108 -8.05 -8.54 3.92
CA LEU A 108 -7.21 -8.22 2.78
C LEU A 108 -7.00 -6.71 2.66
N ALA A 109 -8.07 -5.91 2.84
CA ALA A 109 -7.98 -4.47 2.75
C ALA A 109 -7.10 -3.88 3.88
N VAL A 110 -7.27 -4.36 5.11
CA VAL A 110 -6.50 -3.89 6.26
C VAL A 110 -5.03 -4.31 6.18
N ALA A 111 -4.72 -5.56 5.82
CA ALA A 111 -3.33 -5.99 5.68
C ALA A 111 -2.58 -5.19 4.59
N ARG A 112 -3.25 -4.91 3.46
CA ARG A 112 -2.71 -4.04 2.41
C ARG A 112 -2.48 -2.61 2.92
N ALA A 113 -3.42 -2.06 3.68
CA ALA A 113 -3.29 -0.72 4.27
C ALA A 113 -2.09 -0.63 5.23
N LEU A 114 -1.95 -1.58 6.15
CA LEU A 114 -0.84 -1.63 7.11
C LEU A 114 0.51 -1.84 6.41
N THR A 115 0.55 -2.70 5.40
CA THR A 115 1.75 -2.91 4.58
C THR A 115 2.14 -1.63 3.85
N ALA A 116 1.19 -0.94 3.22
CA ALA A 116 1.46 0.29 2.49
C ALA A 116 2.01 1.40 3.41
N LEU A 117 1.46 1.56 4.62
CA LEU A 117 1.97 2.51 5.61
C LEU A 117 3.40 2.19 6.04
N ALA A 118 3.71 0.91 6.30
CA ALA A 118 5.05 0.46 6.68
C ALA A 118 6.07 0.63 5.55
N VAL A 119 5.70 0.23 4.33
CA VAL A 119 6.55 0.41 3.15
C VAL A 119 6.80 1.88 2.85
N ALA A 120 5.78 2.74 2.97
CA ALA A 120 5.93 4.18 2.82
C ALA A 120 6.87 4.74 3.89
N ALA A 121 6.72 4.34 5.15
CA ALA A 121 7.61 4.76 6.23
C ALA A 121 9.08 4.40 5.93
N ALA A 122 9.36 3.16 5.55
CA ALA A 122 10.71 2.70 5.23
C ALA A 122 11.28 3.31 3.92
N ARG A 123 10.42 3.59 2.93
CA ARG A 123 10.82 4.13 1.63
C ARG A 123 11.16 5.62 1.71
N TYR A 124 10.33 6.42 2.39
CA TYR A 124 10.46 7.87 2.43
C TYR A 124 11.21 8.40 3.65
N GLY A 125 11.29 7.60 4.72
CA GLY A 125 12.20 7.80 5.83
C GLY A 125 13.25 6.71 5.75
N PRO A 126 14.44 6.95 5.16
CA PRO A 126 15.39 5.92 4.76
C PRO A 126 16.04 5.23 5.98
N VAL A 127 15.24 4.38 6.64
CA VAL A 127 15.60 3.57 7.80
C VAL A 127 15.72 2.12 7.34
N PRO A 128 16.61 1.33 7.95
CA PRO A 128 16.83 -0.05 7.53
C PRO A 128 15.64 -0.97 7.85
N LEU A 129 14.85 -0.63 8.87
CA LEU A 129 13.75 -1.43 9.37
C LEU A 129 12.71 -0.53 10.05
N VAL A 130 11.44 -0.80 9.79
CA VAL A 130 10.30 -0.33 10.59
C VAL A 130 9.61 -1.54 11.23
N THR A 131 9.07 -1.36 12.43
CA THR A 131 8.44 -2.45 13.19
C THR A 131 7.05 -2.04 13.64
N TRP A 132 6.07 -2.90 13.35
CA TRP A 132 4.77 -2.91 14.01
C TRP A 132 4.91 -3.56 15.39
N SER A 133 4.54 -2.84 16.43
CA SER A 133 4.28 -3.36 17.77
C SER A 133 2.78 -3.39 18.00
N VAL A 134 2.23 -4.60 18.14
CA VAL A 134 0.79 -4.88 18.25
C VAL A 134 0.42 -5.14 19.70
N GLU A 135 -0.60 -4.43 20.19
CA GLU A 135 -1.22 -4.62 21.50
C GLU A 135 -2.75 -4.64 21.32
N GLY A 136 -3.31 -5.84 21.16
CA GLY A 136 -4.71 -6.03 20.80
C GLY A 136 -5.05 -5.32 19.49
N ARG A 137 -6.05 -4.43 19.51
CA ARG A 137 -6.47 -3.58 18.37
C ARG A 137 -5.58 -2.39 18.06
N THR A 138 -4.58 -2.11 18.89
CA THR A 138 -3.69 -0.97 18.70
C THR A 138 -2.38 -1.44 18.07
N LEU A 139 -2.06 -0.92 16.90
CA LEU A 139 -0.83 -1.20 16.17
C LEU A 139 0.02 0.07 16.13
N THR A 140 1.27 -0.04 16.53
CA THR A 140 2.21 1.10 16.52
C THR A 140 3.39 0.82 15.59
N LEU A 141 3.61 1.68 14.59
CA LEU A 141 4.71 1.59 13.64
C LEU A 141 5.80 2.57 14.02
N SER A 142 7.03 2.09 14.16
CA SER A 142 8.20 2.90 14.46
C SER A 142 9.47 2.33 13.81
N PRO A 143 10.43 3.17 13.38
CA PRO A 143 10.36 4.64 13.35
C PRO A 143 9.67 5.17 12.10
N VAL A 144 8.84 6.20 12.26
CA VAL A 144 8.32 7.04 11.17
C VAL A 144 9.04 8.37 11.24
N THR A 145 10.06 8.55 10.38
CA THR A 145 10.90 9.76 10.41
C THR A 145 10.11 11.01 10.01
N ALA A 146 10.68 12.19 10.30
CA ALA A 146 10.06 13.46 9.90
C ALA A 146 9.93 13.58 8.36
N GLU A 147 10.82 12.96 7.58
CA GLU A 147 10.73 12.92 6.13
C GLU A 147 9.62 11.98 5.62
N ALA A 148 9.37 10.87 6.32
CA ALA A 148 8.31 9.93 5.96
C ALA A 148 6.92 10.43 6.35
N ALA A 149 6.83 11.16 7.47
CA ALA A 149 5.58 11.52 8.12
C ALA A 149 4.53 12.15 7.18
N PRO A 150 4.85 13.14 6.34
CA PRO A 150 3.87 13.73 5.43
C PRO A 150 3.31 12.73 4.41
N VAL A 151 4.12 11.78 3.95
CA VAL A 151 3.67 10.76 2.98
C VAL A 151 2.79 9.72 3.66
N VAL A 152 3.21 9.22 4.84
CA VAL A 152 2.46 8.23 5.62
C VAL A 152 1.11 8.78 6.09
N LEU A 153 1.04 10.06 6.46
CA LEU A 153 -0.19 10.72 6.87
C LEU A 153 -1.12 11.09 5.70
N GLY A 154 -0.61 11.04 4.46
CA GLY A 154 -1.35 11.44 3.26
C GLY A 154 -1.37 12.95 3.00
N GLU A 155 -0.51 13.71 3.67
CA GLU A 155 -0.33 15.16 3.46
C GLU A 155 0.45 15.44 2.16
N GLU A 156 1.45 14.60 1.87
CA GLU A 156 2.16 14.56 0.59
C GLU A 156 1.65 13.42 -0.28
N VAL A 157 1.19 13.77 -1.49
CA VAL A 157 0.64 12.83 -2.47
C VAL A 157 1.78 12.17 -3.25
N ARG A 158 2.46 11.23 -2.60
CA ARG A 158 3.64 10.53 -3.16
C ARG A 158 3.53 9.02 -3.15
N ASP A 159 2.61 8.46 -2.38
CA ASP A 159 2.40 7.02 -2.26
C ASP A 159 0.90 6.73 -2.30
N LEU A 160 0.46 6.02 -3.35
CA LEU A 160 -0.95 5.71 -3.56
C LEU A 160 -1.49 4.80 -2.46
N GLY A 161 -0.74 3.74 -2.13
CA GLY A 161 -1.10 2.80 -1.08
C GLY A 161 -1.30 3.48 0.27
N ALA A 162 -0.37 4.35 0.70
CA ALA A 162 -0.51 5.08 1.96
C ALA A 162 -1.73 6.02 1.99
N LEU A 163 -2.05 6.68 0.86
CA LEU A 163 -3.25 7.51 0.76
C LEU A 163 -4.54 6.70 0.87
N VAL A 164 -4.59 5.53 0.22
CA VAL A 164 -5.75 4.64 0.25
C VAL A 164 -5.87 3.95 1.61
N ALA A 165 -4.75 3.64 2.27
CA ALA A 165 -4.72 3.00 3.58
C ALA A 165 -5.52 3.78 4.64
N ARG A 166 -5.36 5.11 4.69
CA ARG A 166 -6.15 5.96 5.59
C ARG A 166 -7.65 5.80 5.32
N SER A 167 -8.08 5.93 4.07
CA SER A 167 -9.50 5.80 3.71
C SER A 167 -10.07 4.43 4.08
N VAL A 168 -9.31 3.35 3.88
CA VAL A 168 -9.72 1.99 4.25
C VAL A 168 -9.92 1.85 5.76
N ILE A 169 -8.94 2.31 6.55
CA ILE A 169 -8.98 2.18 8.01
C ILE A 169 -10.12 3.03 8.59
N GLU A 170 -10.25 4.29 8.16
CA GLU A 170 -11.29 5.20 8.65
C GLU A 170 -12.71 4.73 8.27
N GLU A 171 -12.88 4.19 7.06
CA GLU A 171 -14.18 3.65 6.60
C GLU A 171 -14.60 2.39 7.37
N LEU A 172 -13.64 1.61 7.88
CA LEU A 172 -13.89 0.48 8.78
C LEU A 172 -14.08 0.91 10.26
N GLY A 173 -14.04 2.21 10.54
CA GLY A 173 -14.23 2.77 11.89
C GLY A 173 -12.95 2.83 12.74
N GLY A 174 -11.79 2.54 12.14
CA GLY A 174 -10.48 2.71 12.75
C GLY A 174 -9.95 4.15 12.69
N SER A 175 -8.74 4.36 13.18
CA SER A 175 -8.07 5.66 13.15
C SER A 175 -6.56 5.55 12.98
N LEU A 176 -5.94 6.64 12.54
CA LEU A 176 -4.48 6.77 12.43
C LEU A 176 -4.02 8.10 13.02
N GLU A 177 -3.05 8.06 13.92
CA GLU A 177 -2.44 9.23 14.55
C GLU A 177 -0.92 9.08 14.61
N LEU A 178 -0.17 10.15 14.34
CA LEU A 178 1.29 10.15 14.42
C LEU A 178 1.75 11.05 15.58
N ALA A 179 2.52 10.49 16.50
CA ALA A 179 3.16 11.23 17.59
C ALA A 179 4.59 10.71 17.80
N ASP A 180 5.55 11.61 17.99
CA ASP A 180 6.94 11.28 18.34
C ASP A 180 7.54 10.13 17.50
N GLN A 181 7.45 10.25 16.17
CA GLN A 181 7.93 9.24 15.20
C GLN A 181 7.26 7.86 15.29
N THR A 182 6.10 7.78 15.92
CA THR A 182 5.34 6.55 16.07
C THR A 182 3.94 6.75 15.51
N LEU A 183 3.61 5.99 14.46
CA LEU A 183 2.28 5.98 13.88
C LEU A 183 1.44 4.95 14.66
N THR A 184 0.38 5.41 15.29
CA THR A 184 -0.62 4.57 15.95
C THR A 184 -1.79 4.35 15.03
N VAL A 185 -2.16 3.10 14.81
CA VAL A 185 -3.34 2.67 14.06
C VAL A 185 -4.24 1.89 15.02
N VAL A 186 -5.51 2.30 15.12
CA VAL A 186 -6.52 1.57 15.88
C VAL A 186 -7.49 0.93 14.89
N LEU A 187 -7.70 -0.38 15.00
CA LEU A 187 -8.63 -1.17 14.17
C LEU A 187 -9.95 -1.48 14.89
#